data_AF-A0A959ARW3-F1
#
_entry.id   AF-A0A959ARW3-F1
#
_cell.length_a   1.000
_cell.length_b   1.000
_cell.length_c   1.000
_cell.angle_alpha   90.00
_cell.angle_beta   90.00
_cell.angle_gamma   90.00
#
_symmetry.space_group_name_H-M   'P 1'
#
loop_
_entity.id
_entity.type
_entity.pdbx_description
1 polymer ?
#
loop_
_entity_poly.entity_id
_entity_poly.type
_entity_poly.pdbx_seq_one_letter_code
_entity_poly.pdbx_strand_id
1 'polypeptide(L)'
;VNNTIYQPENWVIRILQETVDPDRFLACGNNAFRNNIVYIGNLPTETNVGPNTAPTTFVFSNNLWYNADNANWGGPDIPVNEANGIVNQDPQFADADNGDFSIPPGSPAAGAGISLGEPVFDYFSQMFAQPPSIGAVEAAPVSSSDDISIVLSSVWLYPNPGNDVLQIEYLLEETAEIRIELTDGTGRQVRVLFSDTQSVGKQFLTLYPGVPAGVYWLRILAGKQAALYKWVRM
;
A
#
# COMPACT_ATOMS: atom_id res chain seq x y z
N VAL A 1 -9.14 -2.66 -2.02
CA VAL A 1 -8.81 -1.39 -1.34
C VAL A 1 -7.52 -0.88 -1.95
N ASN A 2 -7.24 0.43 -1.90
CA ASN A 2 -5.99 0.97 -2.45
C ASN A 2 -5.80 0.66 -3.95
N ASN A 3 -6.83 0.95 -4.76
CA ASN A 3 -6.76 0.86 -6.22
C ASN A 3 -6.82 2.25 -6.85
N THR A 4 -6.23 2.39 -8.04
CA THR A 4 -6.47 3.52 -8.94
C THR A 4 -7.33 3.04 -10.10
N ILE A 5 -8.51 3.65 -10.27
CA ILE A 5 -9.44 3.38 -11.37
C ILE A 5 -9.48 4.62 -12.25
N TYR A 6 -8.93 4.51 -13.45
CA TYR A 6 -8.77 5.63 -14.38
C TYR A 6 -9.64 5.43 -15.62
N GLN A 7 -10.50 6.40 -15.90
CA GLN A 7 -11.36 6.48 -17.09
C GLN A 7 -12.06 5.16 -17.47
N PRO A 8 -12.85 4.54 -16.57
CA PRO A 8 -13.68 3.41 -16.95
C PRO A 8 -14.69 3.86 -18.01
N GLU A 9 -15.07 2.94 -18.91
CA GLU A 9 -15.94 3.30 -20.05
C GLU A 9 -17.44 3.11 -19.76
N ASN A 10 -17.81 2.20 -18.85
CA ASN A 10 -19.21 1.80 -18.65
C ASN A 10 -19.73 2.09 -17.24
N TRP A 11 -18.99 1.64 -16.23
CA TRP A 11 -19.27 1.85 -14.81
C TRP A 11 -17.97 1.70 -14.03
N VAL A 12 -17.87 2.36 -12.88
CA VAL A 12 -16.77 2.14 -11.93
C VAL A 12 -16.99 0.82 -11.20
N ILE A 13 -18.23 0.58 -10.75
CA ILE A 13 -18.60 -0.59 -9.96
C ILE A 13 -19.82 -1.25 -10.60
N ARG A 14 -19.78 -2.58 -10.73
CA ARG A 14 -20.95 -3.38 -11.06
C ARG A 14 -21.22 -4.41 -9.99
N ILE A 15 -22.38 -4.29 -9.34
CA ILE A 15 -22.87 -5.24 -8.34
C ILE A 15 -23.84 -6.18 -9.07
N LEU A 16 -23.43 -7.43 -9.27
CA LEU A 16 -24.17 -8.41 -10.08
C LEU A 16 -24.33 -9.73 -9.34
N GLN A 17 -25.47 -10.38 -9.55
CA GLN A 17 -25.75 -11.76 -9.14
C GLN A 17 -26.35 -12.50 -10.35
N GLU A 18 -25.55 -13.35 -11.01
CA GLU A 18 -26.00 -14.08 -12.20
C GLU A 18 -26.80 -15.33 -11.84
N THR A 19 -26.39 -16.05 -10.78
CA THR A 19 -27.10 -17.25 -10.33
C THR A 19 -28.11 -16.88 -9.26
N VAL A 20 -29.40 -17.13 -9.54
CA VAL A 20 -30.51 -16.82 -8.63
C VAL A 20 -31.08 -18.12 -8.08
N ASP A 21 -30.54 -18.56 -6.94
CA ASP A 21 -31.06 -19.67 -6.15
C ASP A 21 -30.90 -19.31 -4.67
N PRO A 22 -31.94 -18.75 -4.02
CA PRO A 22 -31.84 -18.19 -2.68
C PRO A 22 -31.61 -19.24 -1.59
N ASP A 23 -31.88 -20.52 -1.87
CA ASP A 23 -31.62 -21.62 -0.93
C ASP A 23 -30.14 -22.02 -0.92
N ARG A 24 -29.38 -21.65 -1.95
CA ARG A 24 -27.96 -22.01 -2.12
C ARG A 24 -27.01 -20.82 -2.13
N PHE A 25 -27.49 -19.63 -2.50
CA PHE A 25 -26.65 -18.44 -2.64
C PHE A 25 -27.29 -17.24 -1.95
N LEU A 26 -26.50 -16.63 -1.07
CA LEU A 26 -26.84 -15.31 -0.53
C LEU A 26 -26.72 -14.26 -1.63
N ALA A 27 -27.53 -13.21 -1.52
CA ALA A 27 -27.43 -12.05 -2.41
C ALA A 27 -26.03 -11.44 -2.33
N CYS A 28 -25.45 -11.05 -3.48
CA CYS A 28 -24.17 -10.35 -3.55
C CYS A 28 -24.20 -9.09 -2.66
N GLY A 29 -23.33 -9.07 -1.65
CA GLY A 29 -23.38 -8.12 -0.55
C GLY A 29 -22.13 -8.20 0.34
N ASN A 30 -22.04 -7.34 1.35
CA ASN A 30 -20.98 -7.33 2.37
C ASN A 30 -19.56 -7.13 1.80
N ASN A 31 -19.41 -6.34 0.74
CA ASN A 31 -18.12 -5.98 0.16
C ASN A 31 -17.69 -4.58 0.58
N ALA A 32 -16.39 -4.30 0.46
CA ALA A 32 -15.80 -3.03 0.81
C ALA A 32 -15.12 -2.36 -0.39
N PHE A 33 -15.42 -1.08 -0.61
CA PHE A 33 -14.79 -0.22 -1.60
C PHE A 33 -14.12 0.94 -0.86
N ARG A 34 -12.82 0.82 -0.59
CA ARG A 34 -12.07 1.74 0.27
C ARG A 34 -10.72 2.15 -0.27
N ASN A 35 -10.27 3.34 0.10
CA ASN A 35 -8.94 3.86 -0.26
C ASN A 35 -8.69 3.87 -1.77
N ASN A 36 -9.71 3.99 -2.61
CA ASN A 36 -9.50 4.01 -4.06
C ASN A 36 -9.46 5.44 -4.59
N ILE A 37 -8.58 5.72 -5.55
CA ILE A 37 -8.74 6.88 -6.43
C ILE A 37 -9.61 6.43 -7.60
N VAL A 38 -10.70 7.15 -7.84
CA VAL A 38 -11.59 6.97 -8.99
C VAL A 38 -11.57 8.26 -9.80
N TYR A 39 -10.89 8.20 -10.94
CA TYR A 39 -10.79 9.28 -11.91
C TYR A 39 -11.73 8.96 -13.07
N ILE A 40 -12.79 9.74 -13.23
CA ILE A 40 -13.77 9.60 -14.32
C ILE A 40 -13.78 10.84 -15.20
N GLY A 41 -14.16 10.64 -16.46
CA GLY A 41 -14.67 11.73 -17.31
C GLY A 41 -16.20 11.68 -17.34
N ASN A 42 -16.77 11.86 -18.52
CA ASN A 42 -18.19 11.75 -18.78
C ASN A 42 -18.65 10.28 -18.80
N LEU A 43 -18.83 9.70 -17.60
CA LEU A 43 -19.33 8.35 -17.40
C LEU A 43 -20.87 8.34 -17.31
N PRO A 44 -21.59 7.40 -17.95
CA PRO A 44 -23.06 7.37 -17.88
C PRO A 44 -23.60 7.04 -16.48
N THR A 45 -22.91 6.20 -15.71
CA THR A 45 -23.27 5.80 -14.35
C THR A 45 -22.03 5.32 -13.60
N GLU A 46 -21.86 5.73 -12.34
CA GLU A 46 -20.73 5.29 -11.52
C GLU A 46 -20.94 3.86 -10.99
N THR A 47 -22.16 3.55 -10.56
CA THR A 47 -22.52 2.23 -10.00
C THR A 47 -23.67 1.58 -10.77
N ASN A 48 -23.41 0.44 -11.39
CA ASN A 48 -24.44 -0.41 -11.97
C ASN A 48 -24.87 -1.50 -10.96
N VAL A 49 -26.13 -1.46 -10.52
CA VAL A 49 -26.68 -2.44 -9.56
C VAL A 49 -27.68 -3.36 -10.25
N GLY A 50 -27.35 -4.65 -10.32
CA GLY A 50 -28.24 -5.70 -10.83
C GLY A 50 -29.26 -6.19 -9.79
N PRO A 51 -30.34 -6.86 -10.24
CA PRO A 51 -31.35 -7.44 -9.35
C PRO A 51 -30.76 -8.56 -8.48
N ASN A 52 -31.47 -8.90 -7.39
CA ASN A 52 -31.10 -9.98 -6.46
C ASN A 52 -29.75 -9.76 -5.75
N THR A 53 -29.35 -8.50 -5.59
CA THR A 53 -28.15 -8.08 -4.86
C THR A 53 -28.57 -7.39 -3.54
N ALA A 54 -27.64 -7.28 -2.60
CA ALA A 54 -27.83 -6.57 -1.33
C ALA A 54 -26.91 -5.34 -1.27
N PRO A 55 -27.11 -4.34 -2.14
CA PRO A 55 -26.14 -3.25 -2.34
C PRO A 55 -26.02 -2.33 -1.12
N THR A 56 -27.07 -2.24 -0.29
CA THR A 56 -27.08 -1.47 0.96
C THR A 56 -26.18 -2.06 2.06
N THR A 57 -25.62 -3.26 1.84
CA THR A 57 -24.67 -3.92 2.76
C THR A 57 -23.21 -3.64 2.41
N PHE A 58 -22.95 -2.94 1.29
CA PHE A 58 -21.59 -2.54 0.94
C PHE A 58 -21.08 -1.46 1.90
N VAL A 59 -19.76 -1.35 2.02
CA VAL A 59 -19.11 -0.26 2.75
C VAL A 59 -18.25 0.54 1.80
N PHE A 60 -18.55 1.83 1.68
CA PHE A 60 -17.76 2.82 0.97
C PHE A 60 -17.09 3.73 2.00
N SER A 61 -15.76 3.87 1.93
CA SER A 61 -15.05 4.82 2.78
C SER A 61 -13.68 5.23 2.24
N ASN A 62 -13.29 6.49 2.47
CA ASN A 62 -11.96 7.01 2.13
C ASN A 62 -11.60 6.81 0.64
N ASN A 63 -12.55 6.89 -0.28
CA ASN A 63 -12.23 6.97 -1.70
C ASN A 63 -12.12 8.45 -2.12
N LEU A 64 -11.32 8.70 -3.14
CA LEU A 64 -11.30 9.98 -3.85
C LEU A 64 -12.02 9.78 -5.18
N TRP A 65 -13.10 10.52 -5.40
CA TRP A 65 -13.85 10.53 -6.65
C TRP A 65 -13.63 11.86 -7.35
N TYR A 66 -13.05 11.84 -8.55
CA TYR A 66 -12.78 13.04 -9.34
C TYR A 66 -13.40 12.92 -10.72
N ASN A 67 -14.22 13.91 -11.11
CA ASN A 67 -14.79 14.01 -12.45
C ASN A 67 -14.07 15.11 -13.22
N ALA A 68 -13.18 14.71 -14.12
CA ALA A 68 -12.35 15.61 -14.92
C ALA A 68 -13.15 16.49 -15.89
N ASP A 69 -14.36 16.05 -16.27
CA ASP A 69 -15.22 16.75 -17.22
C ASP A 69 -16.26 17.67 -16.53
N ASN A 70 -16.37 17.64 -15.20
CA ASN A 70 -17.35 18.44 -14.45
C ASN A 70 -16.80 18.99 -13.13
N ALA A 71 -16.33 20.24 -13.16
CA ALA A 71 -15.78 20.94 -11.99
C ALA A 71 -16.78 21.17 -10.83
N ASN A 72 -18.10 21.08 -11.07
CA ASN A 72 -19.14 21.25 -10.05
C ASN A 72 -19.85 19.93 -9.71
N TRP A 73 -19.22 18.78 -10.02
CA TRP A 73 -19.81 17.48 -9.77
C TRP A 73 -19.97 17.21 -8.26
N GLY A 74 -21.16 16.75 -7.87
CA GLY A 74 -21.54 16.57 -6.47
C GLY A 74 -21.10 15.23 -5.85
N GLY A 75 -20.46 14.36 -6.63
CA GLY A 75 -20.06 13.01 -6.22
C GLY A 75 -20.84 11.90 -6.94
N PRO A 76 -20.44 10.64 -6.71
CA PRO A 76 -20.96 9.49 -7.44
C PRO A 76 -22.36 9.08 -6.99
N ASP A 77 -23.13 8.46 -7.89
CA ASP A 77 -24.31 7.69 -7.48
C ASP A 77 -23.85 6.31 -6.92
N ILE A 78 -23.97 6.15 -5.61
CA ILE A 78 -23.54 4.96 -4.85
C ILE A 78 -24.66 4.45 -3.94
N PRO A 79 -24.74 3.14 -3.69
CA PRO A 79 -25.89 2.53 -3.02
C PRO A 79 -25.98 2.81 -1.52
N VAL A 80 -24.90 3.32 -0.92
CA VAL A 80 -24.81 3.73 0.48
C VAL A 80 -23.97 4.99 0.56
N ASN A 81 -24.25 5.84 1.56
CA ASN A 81 -23.44 7.02 1.78
C ASN A 81 -21.99 6.64 2.13
N GLU A 82 -21.03 7.31 1.49
CA GLU A 82 -19.62 7.09 1.73
C GLU A 82 -19.13 7.86 2.97
N ALA A 83 -18.34 7.20 3.82
CA ALA A 83 -17.69 7.84 4.97
C ALA A 83 -16.29 8.35 4.61
N ASN A 84 -15.98 9.60 4.97
CA ASN A 84 -14.65 10.22 4.73
C ASN A 84 -14.21 10.23 3.26
N GLY A 85 -15.16 10.25 2.31
CA GLY A 85 -14.84 10.37 0.90
C GLY A 85 -14.38 11.77 0.52
N ILE A 86 -13.48 11.87 -0.47
CA ILE A 86 -13.05 13.11 -1.09
C ILE A 86 -13.77 13.23 -2.43
N VAL A 87 -14.47 14.34 -2.65
CA VAL A 87 -15.28 14.56 -3.85
C VAL A 87 -14.72 15.72 -4.65
N ASN A 88 -14.54 15.46 -5.94
CA ASN A 88 -14.17 16.40 -6.98
C ASN A 88 -12.90 17.22 -6.70
N GLN A 89 -11.91 16.59 -6.07
CA GLN A 89 -10.56 17.14 -5.94
C GLN A 89 -9.63 16.37 -6.87
N ASP A 90 -8.85 17.07 -7.68
CA ASP A 90 -7.91 16.45 -8.62
C ASP A 90 -6.82 15.66 -7.84
N PRO A 91 -6.62 14.35 -8.11
CA PRO A 91 -5.57 13.58 -7.46
C PRO A 91 -4.14 13.99 -7.86
N GLN A 92 -3.97 14.85 -8.87
CA GLN A 92 -2.69 15.38 -9.33
C GLN A 92 -1.73 14.29 -9.84
N PHE A 93 -2.23 13.36 -10.65
CA PHE A 93 -1.36 12.35 -11.27
C PHE A 93 -0.23 13.01 -12.07
N ALA A 94 0.97 12.44 -11.99
CA ALA A 94 2.15 12.98 -12.66
C ALA A 94 2.00 12.97 -14.19
N ASP A 95 1.56 11.84 -14.77
CA ASP A 95 1.33 11.69 -16.21
C ASP A 95 0.36 10.53 -16.50
N ALA A 96 -0.92 10.75 -16.20
CA ALA A 96 -1.95 9.71 -16.31
C ALA A 96 -2.16 9.20 -17.74
N ASP A 97 -1.95 10.05 -18.76
CA ASP A 97 -2.09 9.68 -20.17
C ASP A 97 -1.03 8.67 -20.62
N ASN A 98 0.12 8.65 -19.93
CA ASN A 98 1.19 7.67 -20.14
C ASN A 98 1.21 6.57 -19.05
N GLY A 99 0.19 6.50 -18.20
CA GLY A 99 0.03 5.49 -17.16
C GLY A 99 0.87 5.74 -15.90
N ASP A 100 1.43 6.93 -15.72
CA ASP A 100 2.07 7.34 -14.47
C ASP A 100 1.02 7.92 -13.51
N PHE A 101 0.51 7.02 -12.66
CA PHE A 101 -0.45 7.33 -11.61
C PHE A 101 0.21 7.70 -10.27
N SER A 102 1.50 8.03 -10.27
CA SER A 102 2.14 8.57 -9.08
C SER A 102 1.51 9.92 -8.72
N ILE A 103 1.41 10.17 -7.41
CA ILE A 103 0.83 11.39 -6.87
C ILE A 103 1.90 12.16 -6.08
N PRO A 104 1.92 13.49 -6.15
CA PRO A 104 2.83 14.30 -5.36
C PRO A 104 2.39 14.31 -3.89
N PRO A 105 3.30 14.70 -2.97
CA PRO A 105 2.95 14.83 -1.57
C PRO A 105 1.84 15.85 -1.25
N GLY A 106 1.63 16.84 -2.13
CA GLY A 106 0.55 17.82 -2.00
C GLY A 106 -0.81 17.35 -2.53
N SER A 107 -0.89 16.11 -3.03
CA SER A 107 -2.13 15.55 -3.57
C SER A 107 -3.22 15.46 -2.49
N PRO A 108 -4.49 15.73 -2.82
CA PRO A 108 -5.63 15.46 -1.94
C PRO A 108 -5.72 13.97 -1.51
N ALA A 109 -5.14 13.06 -2.28
CA ALA A 109 -5.09 11.64 -1.94
C ALA A 109 -3.98 11.27 -0.94
N ALA A 110 -2.96 12.12 -0.77
CA ALA A 110 -1.80 11.83 0.07
C ALA A 110 -2.19 11.74 1.56
N GLY A 111 -1.94 10.59 2.19
CA GLY A 111 -2.26 10.36 3.61
C GLY A 111 -3.76 10.45 3.98
N ALA A 112 -4.67 10.40 3.00
CA ALA A 112 -6.11 10.55 3.25
C ALA A 112 -6.84 9.21 3.49
N GLY A 113 -6.13 8.09 3.38
CA GLY A 113 -6.68 6.74 3.51
C GLY A 113 -6.89 6.30 4.95
N ILE A 114 -7.62 5.19 5.12
CA ILE A 114 -7.74 4.47 6.39
C ILE A 114 -6.72 3.32 6.47
N SER A 115 -6.06 3.17 7.61
CA SER A 115 -5.16 2.04 7.86
C SER A 115 -5.93 0.73 8.04
N LEU A 116 -5.70 -0.23 7.13
CA LEU A 116 -6.40 -1.53 7.10
C LEU A 116 -5.53 -2.74 7.47
N GLY A 117 -4.24 -2.52 7.75
CA GLY A 117 -3.25 -3.59 7.99
C GLY A 117 -2.77 -4.27 6.70
N GLU A 118 -3.60 -4.32 5.66
CA GLU A 118 -3.26 -4.77 4.30
C GLU A 118 -3.98 -3.89 3.25
N PRO A 119 -3.39 -3.70 2.06
CA PRO A 119 -2.03 -4.13 1.67
C PRO A 119 -0.95 -3.33 2.41
N VAL A 120 0.17 -3.97 2.73
CA VAL A 120 1.34 -3.29 3.34
C VAL A 120 2.14 -2.47 2.32
N PHE A 121 2.16 -2.91 1.05
CA PHE A 121 2.90 -2.27 -0.02
C PHE A 121 1.99 -1.78 -1.15
N ASP A 122 2.40 -0.68 -1.78
CA ASP A 122 1.76 -0.10 -2.95
C ASP A 122 2.14 -0.83 -4.26
N TYR A 123 1.66 -0.33 -5.40
CA TYR A 123 1.91 -0.89 -6.73
C TYR A 123 3.41 -0.99 -7.08
N PHE A 124 4.23 -0.06 -6.60
CA PHE A 124 5.69 -0.04 -6.83
C PHE A 124 6.48 -0.71 -5.70
N SER A 125 5.81 -1.48 -4.83
CA SER A 125 6.39 -2.15 -3.66
C SER A 125 6.96 -1.20 -2.60
N GLN A 126 6.48 0.05 -2.54
CA GLN A 126 6.76 0.98 -1.46
C GLN A 126 5.79 0.73 -0.29
N MET A 127 6.25 0.91 0.95
CA MET A 127 5.35 0.77 2.09
C MET A 127 4.35 1.92 2.13
N PHE A 128 3.08 1.59 2.34
CA PHE A 128 2.06 2.59 2.65
C PHE A 128 2.36 3.30 3.98
N ALA A 129 2.19 4.64 4.03
CA ALA A 129 2.32 5.41 5.26
C ALA A 129 1.14 5.16 6.22
N GLN A 130 1.16 5.84 7.36
CA GLN A 130 0.13 5.76 8.40
C GLN A 130 -0.30 7.18 8.80
N PRO A 131 -1.47 7.67 8.35
CA PRO A 131 -2.42 7.05 7.41
C PRO A 131 -1.85 6.88 5.98
N PRO A 132 -2.30 5.87 5.20
CA PRO A 132 -1.85 5.63 3.84
C PRO A 132 -2.40 6.67 2.86
N SER A 133 -1.78 6.84 1.70
CA SER A 133 -2.45 7.47 0.56
C SER A 133 -3.67 6.66 0.10
N ILE A 134 -4.65 7.37 -0.44
CA ILE A 134 -5.73 6.79 -1.25
C ILE A 134 -5.15 6.48 -2.64
N GLY A 135 -5.50 5.34 -3.23
CA GLY A 135 -5.03 4.93 -4.55
C GLY A 135 -4.03 3.76 -4.50
N ALA A 136 -3.56 3.37 -5.69
CA ALA A 136 -2.63 2.26 -5.87
C ALA A 136 -1.16 2.61 -5.57
N VAL A 137 -0.82 3.91 -5.55
CA VAL A 137 0.55 4.40 -5.41
C VAL A 137 0.61 5.28 -4.16
N GLU A 138 1.58 5.01 -3.29
CA GLU A 138 1.83 5.85 -2.13
C GLU A 138 2.40 7.19 -2.61
N ALA A 139 1.96 8.29 -2.00
CA ALA A 139 2.60 9.56 -2.27
C ALA A 139 4.04 9.44 -1.77
N ALA A 140 5.02 9.68 -2.64
CA ALA A 140 6.40 9.85 -2.20
C ALA A 140 6.35 10.81 -1.00
N PRO A 141 7.01 10.48 0.12
CA PRO A 141 6.70 11.10 1.40
C PRO A 141 6.65 12.61 1.25
N VAL A 142 5.56 13.21 1.76
CA VAL A 142 5.63 14.60 2.21
C VAL A 142 6.85 14.65 3.10
N SER A 143 7.84 15.43 2.71
CA SER A 143 8.70 16.07 3.69
C SER A 143 7.78 16.98 4.52
N SER A 144 6.98 16.39 5.42
CA SER A 144 6.72 17.01 6.69
C SER A 144 8.12 17.38 7.20
N SER A 145 8.31 18.62 7.61
CA SER A 145 9.57 19.14 8.11
C SER A 145 9.95 18.53 9.48
N ASP A 146 9.95 17.21 9.57
CA ASP A 146 10.90 16.40 10.29
C ASP A 146 11.62 15.62 9.19
N ASP A 147 12.85 15.99 8.86
CA ASP A 147 13.71 15.24 7.94
C ASP A 147 13.61 13.74 8.26
N ILE A 148 12.84 12.99 7.46
CA ILE A 148 13.10 11.57 7.31
C ILE A 148 14.33 11.51 6.41
N SER A 149 15.50 11.77 7.00
CA SER A 149 16.77 11.36 6.42
C SER A 149 16.60 9.88 6.10
N ILE A 150 16.58 9.53 4.81
CA ILE A 150 16.62 8.14 4.40
C ILE A 150 18.00 7.66 4.79
N VAL A 151 18.14 7.05 5.97
CA VAL A 151 19.42 6.57 6.46
C VAL A 151 19.81 5.29 5.74
N LEU A 152 18.83 4.46 5.37
CA LEU A 152 19.06 3.12 4.80
C LEU A 152 18.34 2.96 3.45
N SER A 153 19.09 2.62 2.40
CA SER A 153 18.57 2.37 1.05
C SER A 153 19.24 1.15 0.38
N SER A 154 18.72 0.69 -0.76
CA SER A 154 19.31 -0.34 -1.62
C SER A 154 19.68 -1.66 -0.92
N VAL A 155 18.80 -2.18 -0.06
CA VAL A 155 19.08 -3.40 0.72
C VAL A 155 18.89 -4.67 -0.12
N TRP A 156 19.92 -5.50 -0.19
CA TRP A 156 19.93 -6.81 -0.83
C TRP A 156 20.31 -7.89 0.18
N LEU A 157 19.57 -9.00 0.18
CA LEU A 157 19.81 -10.14 1.05
C LEU A 157 20.04 -11.39 0.20
N TYR A 158 21.19 -12.01 0.35
CA TYR A 158 21.55 -13.18 -0.44
C TYR A 158 22.43 -14.17 0.33
N PRO A 159 22.33 -15.48 0.05
CA PRO A 159 21.29 -16.11 -0.76
C PRO A 159 19.95 -16.18 -0.02
N ASN A 160 18.84 -16.09 -0.76
CA ASN A 160 17.49 -16.31 -0.27
C ASN A 160 16.69 -17.13 -1.31
N PRO A 161 16.38 -18.42 -1.07
CA PRO A 161 16.68 -19.22 0.12
C PRO A 161 18.19 -19.42 0.37
N GLY A 162 18.60 -19.51 1.63
CA GLY A 162 20.00 -19.63 2.03
C GLY A 162 20.26 -20.74 3.05
N ASN A 163 21.53 -21.10 3.20
CA ASN A 163 21.99 -21.96 4.29
C ASN A 163 22.24 -21.09 5.54
N ASP A 164 23.28 -21.37 6.33
CA ASP A 164 23.58 -20.58 7.53
C ASP A 164 24.37 -19.30 7.28
N VAL A 165 24.64 -18.97 6.01
CA VAL A 165 25.35 -17.76 5.60
C VAL A 165 24.36 -16.79 4.99
N LEU A 166 24.31 -15.57 5.52
CA LEU A 166 23.48 -14.48 5.02
C LEU A 166 24.35 -13.26 4.75
N GLN A 167 24.39 -12.85 3.49
CA GLN A 167 25.04 -11.62 3.04
C GLN A 167 23.99 -10.53 2.89
N ILE A 168 24.30 -9.36 3.45
CA ILE A 168 23.45 -8.18 3.38
C ILE A 168 24.28 -7.05 2.82
N GLU A 169 23.78 -6.46 1.73
CA GLU A 169 24.36 -5.28 1.09
C GLU A 169 23.34 -4.16 1.20
N TYR A 170 23.78 -2.96 1.59
CA TYR A 170 22.92 -1.79 1.73
C TYR A 170 23.73 -0.50 1.56
N LEU A 171 23.03 0.60 1.33
CA LEU A 171 23.62 1.94 1.26
C LEU A 171 23.15 2.74 2.48
N LEU A 172 24.12 3.36 3.17
CA LEU A 172 23.85 4.34 4.21
C LEU A 172 24.07 5.75 3.68
N GLU A 173 23.07 6.63 3.81
CA GLU A 173 23.20 8.04 3.38
C GLU A 173 23.91 8.89 4.44
N GLU A 174 23.95 8.43 5.69
CA GLU A 174 24.70 9.05 6.78
C GLU A 174 25.25 7.99 7.76
N THR A 175 26.15 8.40 8.65
CA THR A 175 26.66 7.51 9.70
C THR A 175 25.56 7.23 10.71
N ALA A 176 25.23 5.97 10.95
CA ALA A 176 24.11 5.59 11.82
C ALA A 176 24.37 4.31 12.61
N GLU A 177 23.68 4.19 13.74
CA GLU A 177 23.59 2.94 14.49
C GLU A 177 22.69 1.96 13.73
N ILE A 178 23.26 0.83 13.35
CA ILE A 178 22.58 -0.24 12.62
C ILE A 178 22.34 -1.41 13.56
N ARG A 179 21.08 -1.86 13.65
CA ARG A 179 20.71 -3.06 14.39
C ARG A 179 19.88 -3.99 13.52
N ILE A 180 20.33 -5.24 13.39
CA ILE A 180 19.70 -6.27 12.57
C ILE A 180 19.16 -7.34 13.49
N GLU A 181 17.84 -7.45 13.55
CA GLU A 181 17.11 -8.41 14.37
C GLU A 181 16.53 -9.50 13.48
N LEU A 182 16.65 -10.75 13.91
CA LEU A 182 15.98 -11.89 13.28
C LEU A 182 14.70 -12.21 14.06
N THR A 183 13.58 -12.31 13.38
CA THR A 183 12.27 -12.66 13.94
C THR A 183 11.70 -13.92 13.30
N ASP A 184 10.87 -14.65 14.06
CA ASP A 184 10.10 -15.79 13.55
C ASP A 184 8.80 -15.33 12.86
N GLY A 185 8.03 -16.28 12.30
CA GLY A 185 6.77 -15.98 11.60
C GLY A 185 5.64 -15.42 12.46
N THR A 186 5.83 -15.31 13.78
CA THR A 186 4.89 -14.62 14.68
C THR A 186 5.33 -13.19 14.98
N GLY A 187 6.46 -12.73 14.42
CA GLY A 187 7.07 -11.44 14.72
C GLY A 187 7.89 -11.43 16.01
N ARG A 188 8.03 -12.55 16.70
CA ARG A 188 8.84 -12.65 17.92
C ARG A 188 10.33 -12.59 17.55
N GLN A 189 11.07 -11.73 18.23
CA GLN A 189 12.53 -11.65 18.09
C GLN A 189 13.17 -12.97 18.53
N VAL A 190 13.86 -13.61 17.59
CA VAL A 190 14.69 -14.80 17.83
C VAL A 190 16.03 -14.36 18.42
N ARG A 191 16.72 -13.41 17.77
CA ARG A 191 17.98 -12.83 18.24
C ARG A 191 18.37 -11.56 17.48
N VAL A 192 19.35 -10.84 17.99
CA VAL A 192 20.07 -9.78 17.24
C VAL A 192 21.25 -10.42 16.52
N LEU A 193 21.39 -10.16 15.22
CA LEU A 193 22.47 -10.66 14.37
C LEU A 193 23.63 -9.67 14.23
N PHE A 194 23.32 -8.37 14.29
CA PHE A 194 24.28 -7.30 14.16
C PHE A 194 23.80 -6.08 14.95
N SER A 195 24.72 -5.37 15.60
CA SER A 195 24.44 -4.10 16.28
C SER A 195 25.73 -3.32 16.36
N ASP A 196 25.90 -2.32 15.50
CA ASP A 196 27.07 -1.43 15.51
C ASP A 196 26.78 -0.12 14.76
N THR A 197 27.59 0.90 15.02
CA THR A 197 27.58 2.13 14.24
C THR A 197 28.37 1.93 12.96
N GLN A 198 27.76 2.26 11.82
CA GLN A 198 28.40 2.18 10.52
C GLN A 198 28.46 3.54 9.83
N SER A 199 29.56 3.78 9.12
CA SER A 199 29.77 5.02 8.38
C SER A 199 28.88 5.12 7.14
N VAL A 200 28.64 6.35 6.71
CA VAL A 200 28.02 6.66 5.41
C VAL A 200 28.68 5.87 4.27
N GLY A 201 27.87 5.44 3.31
CA GLY A 201 28.30 4.73 2.11
C GLY A 201 27.80 3.29 2.04
N LYS A 202 28.32 2.57 1.05
CA LYS A 202 27.94 1.19 0.76
C LYS A 202 28.50 0.25 1.84
N GLN A 203 27.61 -0.55 2.42
CA GLN A 203 27.90 -1.51 3.47
C GLN A 203 27.70 -2.94 2.97
N PHE A 204 28.53 -3.84 3.47
CA PHE A 204 28.46 -5.26 3.16
C PHE A 204 28.74 -6.07 4.42
N LEU A 205 27.77 -6.88 4.84
CA LEU A 205 27.83 -7.73 6.01
C LEU A 205 27.69 -9.19 5.62
N THR A 206 28.44 -10.06 6.30
CA THR A 206 28.24 -11.51 6.28
C THR A 206 27.88 -11.97 7.69
N LEU A 207 26.68 -12.51 7.85
CA LEU A 207 26.09 -12.92 9.12
C LEU A 207 25.85 -14.43 9.13
N TYR A 208 25.84 -14.99 10.34
CA TYR A 208 25.61 -16.41 10.59
C TYR A 208 24.43 -16.57 11.56
N PRO A 209 23.18 -16.66 11.06
CA PRO A 209 21.99 -16.69 11.90
C PRO A 209 21.96 -17.82 12.93
N GLY A 210 22.47 -19.02 12.57
CA GLY A 210 22.54 -20.16 13.46
C GLY A 210 21.16 -20.67 13.86
N VAL A 211 20.20 -20.63 12.94
CA VAL A 211 18.80 -21.01 13.17
C VAL A 211 18.41 -22.26 12.39
N PRO A 212 17.42 -23.04 12.87
CA PRO A 212 16.88 -24.18 12.12
C PRO A 212 16.26 -23.74 10.78
N ALA A 213 16.09 -24.71 9.88
CA ALA A 213 15.33 -24.51 8.64
C ALA A 213 13.94 -23.92 8.92
N GLY A 214 13.55 -22.90 8.15
CA GLY A 214 12.32 -22.16 8.40
C GLY A 214 12.29 -20.80 7.71
N VAL A 215 11.16 -20.12 7.86
CA VAL A 215 10.95 -18.75 7.36
C VAL A 215 11.18 -17.77 8.51
N TYR A 216 12.03 -16.79 8.25
CA TYR A 216 12.37 -15.72 9.19
C TYR A 216 12.24 -14.36 8.52
N TRP A 217 12.23 -13.31 9.32
CA TRP A 217 12.30 -11.94 8.84
C TRP A 217 13.47 -11.23 9.52
N LEU A 218 14.19 -10.44 8.73
CA LEU A 218 15.21 -9.52 9.20
C LEU A 218 14.59 -8.15 9.34
N ARG A 219 14.55 -7.65 10.58
CA ARG A 219 14.23 -6.26 10.87
C ARG A 219 15.55 -5.49 10.97
N ILE A 220 15.80 -4.63 10.00
CA ILE A 220 16.98 -3.77 9.94
C ILE A 220 16.58 -2.38 10.42
N LEU A 221 17.19 -1.95 11.51
CA LEU A 221 16.98 -0.65 12.14
C LEU A 221 18.17 0.24 11.81
N ALA A 222 17.90 1.45 11.32
CA ALA A 222 18.91 2.46 11.01
C ALA A 222 18.40 3.83 11.50
N GLY A 223 18.89 4.28 12.66
CA GLY A 223 18.34 5.46 13.32
C GLY A 223 16.85 5.30 13.65
N LYS A 224 15.99 6.18 13.12
CA LYS A 224 14.53 6.09 13.29
C LYS A 224 13.85 5.16 12.27
N GLN A 225 14.59 4.65 11.28
CA GLN A 225 14.04 3.84 10.21
C GLN A 225 14.08 2.35 10.56
N ALA A 226 13.06 1.62 10.10
CA ALA A 226 12.99 0.17 10.22
C ALA A 226 12.53 -0.42 8.88
N ALA A 227 13.25 -1.42 8.37
CA ALA A 227 12.88 -2.17 7.18
C ALA A 227 12.80 -3.67 7.49
N LEU A 228 11.86 -4.38 6.87
CA LEU A 228 11.62 -5.79 7.12
C LEU A 228 11.82 -6.62 5.86
N TYR A 229 12.69 -7.64 5.93
CA TYR A 229 13.03 -8.49 4.80
C TYR A 229 12.84 -9.97 5.12
N LYS A 230 12.08 -10.68 4.30
CA LYS A 230 11.90 -12.13 4.45
C LYS A 230 13.19 -12.87 4.06
N TRP A 231 13.60 -13.82 4.89
CA TRP A 231 14.70 -14.74 4.60
C TRP A 231 14.30 -16.19 4.90
N VAL A 232 14.58 -17.09 3.96
CA VAL A 232 14.27 -18.52 4.09
C VAL A 232 15.55 -19.31 4.35
N ARG A 233 15.63 -19.96 5.51
CA ARG A 233 16.68 -20.91 5.88
C ARG A 233 16.30 -22.30 5.36
N MET A 234 17.14 -22.88 4.50
CA MET A 234 17.02 -24.27 4.03
C MET A 234 17.45 -25.28 5.09
#